data_AF-A0A0L1IWH7-F1
#
_entry.id   AF-A0A0L1IWH7-F1
#
_cell.length_a   1.000
_cell.length_b   1.000
_cell.length_c   1.000
_cell.angle_alpha   90.00
_cell.angle_beta   90.00
_cell.angle_gamma   90.00
#
_symmetry.space_group_name_H-M   'P 1'
#
loop_
_entity.id
_entity.type
_entity.pdbx_description
1 polymer ?
#
loop_
_entity_poly.entity_id
_entity_poly.type
_entity_poly.pdbx_seq_one_letter_code
_entity_poly.pdbx_strand_id
1 'polypeptide(L)'
;MDHRRKSAQPAASTNRVPTVRSNPVLKRSSSSATAGLHDQTGSASTGQVQQPNKQALAYSLHMKNALTELLNDARTKGSDQGSRCLQNILMENAREVRENRRKSLNTRGAK
;
A
#
# COMPACT_ATOMS: atom_id res chain seq x y z
N MET A 1 -23.84 -53.35 -41.74
CA MET A 1 -23.52 -53.34 -40.30
C MET A 1 -22.04 -52.99 -40.22
N ASP A 2 -21.72 -51.69 -40.12
CA ASP A 2 -20.34 -51.21 -40.15
C ASP A 2 -20.11 -50.17 -39.06
N HIS A 3 -19.74 -50.64 -37.87
CA HIS A 3 -19.35 -49.75 -36.79
C HIS A 3 -17.91 -49.28 -37.03
N ARG A 4 -17.73 -48.04 -37.49
CA ARG A 4 -16.42 -47.40 -37.50
C ARG A 4 -15.86 -47.36 -36.08
N ARG A 5 -14.75 -48.07 -35.86
CA ARG A 5 -13.98 -48.05 -34.61
C ARG A 5 -13.55 -46.61 -34.32
N LYS A 6 -13.90 -46.09 -33.14
CA LYS A 6 -13.42 -44.79 -32.67
C LYS A 6 -11.92 -44.88 -32.44
N SER A 7 -11.16 -44.08 -33.18
CA SER A 7 -9.71 -43.92 -32.97
C SER A 7 -9.46 -43.49 -31.53
N ALA A 8 -8.58 -44.20 -30.83
CA ALA A 8 -8.12 -43.81 -29.51
C ALA A 8 -7.45 -42.42 -29.61
N GLN A 9 -7.95 -41.46 -28.84
CA GLN A 9 -7.32 -40.15 -28.74
C GLN A 9 -6.03 -40.32 -27.90
N PRO A 10 -4.89 -39.74 -28.32
CA PRO A 10 -3.68 -39.73 -27.49
C PRO A 10 -3.99 -39.08 -26.14
N ALA A 11 -3.57 -39.71 -25.04
CA ALA A 11 -3.72 -39.13 -23.70
C ALA A 11 -2.97 -37.79 -23.62
N ALA A 12 -3.62 -36.77 -23.07
CA ALA A 12 -3.02 -35.45 -22.89
C ALA A 12 -1.80 -35.56 -21.95
N SER A 13 -0.60 -35.36 -22.50
CA SER A 13 0.64 -35.34 -21.74
C SER A 13 0.71 -34.10 -20.84
N THR A 14 0.81 -34.30 -19.52
CA THR A 14 0.96 -33.25 -18.51
C THR A 14 2.40 -32.75 -18.33
N ASN A 15 3.31 -33.02 -19.28
CA ASN A 15 4.72 -32.61 -19.16
C ASN A 15 4.98 -31.12 -19.43
N ARG A 16 3.95 -30.27 -19.51
CA ARG A 16 4.15 -28.83 -19.62
C ARG A 16 4.22 -28.21 -18.22
N VAL A 17 5.44 -28.11 -17.70
CA VAL A 17 5.75 -27.33 -16.50
C VAL A 17 5.35 -25.87 -16.74
N PRO A 18 4.69 -25.19 -15.79
CA PRO A 18 4.38 -23.78 -15.91
C PRO A 18 5.66 -22.97 -16.11
N THR A 19 5.82 -22.34 -17.27
CA THR A 19 6.92 -21.39 -17.50
C THR A 19 6.68 -20.13 -16.67
N VAL A 20 7.58 -19.86 -15.73
CA VAL A 20 7.58 -18.61 -14.93
C VAL A 20 7.75 -17.42 -15.88
N ARG A 21 6.71 -16.62 -16.05
CA ARG A 21 6.81 -15.36 -16.80
C ARG A 21 7.52 -14.35 -15.91
N SER A 22 8.76 -14.00 -16.25
CA SER A 22 9.48 -12.91 -15.58
C SER A 22 8.81 -11.57 -15.90
N ASN A 23 8.51 -10.77 -14.88
CA ASN A 23 7.99 -9.42 -15.08
C ASN A 23 9.08 -8.54 -15.71
N PRO A 24 8.77 -7.74 -16.75
CA PRO A 24 9.74 -6.79 -17.29
C PRO A 24 10.12 -5.75 -16.23
N VAL A 25 11.41 -5.44 -16.14
CA VAL A 25 11.96 -4.43 -15.23
C VAL A 25 11.38 -3.06 -15.62
N LEU A 26 10.55 -2.49 -14.74
CA LEU A 26 10.05 -1.13 -14.85
C LEU A 26 11.22 -0.15 -14.65
N LYS A 27 11.76 0.37 -15.76
CA LYS A 27 12.69 1.52 -15.71
C LYS A 27 11.91 2.76 -15.30
N ARG A 28 12.15 3.25 -14.08
CA ARG A 28 11.65 4.56 -13.62
C ARG A 28 12.64 5.63 -14.05
N SER A 29 12.17 6.66 -14.74
CA SER A 29 12.98 7.85 -15.01
C SER A 29 13.16 8.64 -13.72
N SER A 30 14.40 8.85 -13.29
CA SER A 30 14.75 9.72 -12.17
C SER A 30 15.11 11.10 -12.68
N SER A 31 14.27 12.10 -12.41
CA SER A 31 14.61 13.50 -12.63
C SER A 31 15.31 14.03 -11.37
N SER A 32 16.64 14.11 -11.40
CA SER A 32 17.40 14.81 -10.37
C SER A 32 17.53 16.27 -10.76
N ALA A 33 16.67 17.14 -10.22
CA ALA A 33 17.01 18.55 -10.11
C ALA A 33 17.93 18.68 -8.89
N THR A 34 19.23 18.91 -9.14
CA THR A 34 20.20 19.21 -8.11
C THR A 34 19.84 20.59 -7.52
N ALA A 35 19.15 20.62 -6.37
CA ALA A 35 19.24 21.78 -5.50
C ALA A 35 20.68 21.78 -4.95
N GLY A 36 21.41 22.84 -5.30
CA GLY A 36 22.86 22.94 -5.19
C GLY A 36 23.42 22.67 -3.79
N LEU A 37 24.71 22.34 -3.82
CA LEU A 37 25.59 22.14 -2.68
C LEU A 37 25.30 23.12 -1.55
N HIS A 38 25.08 22.54 -0.38
CA HIS A 38 25.08 23.25 0.89
C HIS A 38 26.52 23.64 1.23
N ASP A 39 26.90 24.87 0.91
CA ASP A 39 28.01 25.56 1.56
C ASP A 39 27.62 27.00 1.91
N GLN A 40 27.43 27.20 3.21
CA GLN A 40 27.87 28.31 4.06
C GLN A 40 27.77 29.75 3.52
N THR A 41 27.26 30.60 4.41
CA THR A 41 27.27 32.09 4.43
C THR A 41 26.30 32.83 3.50
N GLY A 42 25.23 33.31 4.13
CA GLY A 42 24.72 34.67 3.95
C GLY A 42 24.10 35.00 2.60
N SER A 43 22.80 34.78 2.46
CA SER A 43 21.92 35.77 1.84
C SER A 43 20.46 35.39 2.11
N ALA A 44 19.72 36.32 2.71
CA ALA A 44 18.30 36.20 2.94
C ALA A 44 17.58 36.04 1.60
N SER A 45 17.18 34.80 1.27
CA SER A 45 16.19 34.58 0.22
C SER A 45 14.82 34.59 0.90
N THR A 46 14.06 35.64 0.61
CA THR A 46 12.64 35.83 0.89
C THR A 46 11.81 34.76 0.19
N GLY A 47 11.91 33.52 0.66
CA GLY A 47 10.99 32.45 0.33
C GLY A 47 9.74 32.64 1.14
N GLN A 48 8.66 33.08 0.49
CA GLN A 48 7.29 33.09 1.00
C GLN A 48 7.09 31.97 2.03
N VAL A 49 6.80 32.33 3.29
CA VAL A 49 6.38 31.39 4.31
C VAL A 49 5.09 30.77 3.80
N GLN A 50 5.19 29.59 3.18
CA GLN A 50 4.03 28.86 2.71
C GLN A 50 3.20 28.58 3.95
N GLN A 51 2.08 29.30 4.09
CA GLN A 51 1.22 29.11 5.25
C GLN A 51 0.87 27.63 5.30
N PRO A 52 1.17 26.95 6.42
CA PRO A 52 0.91 25.54 6.51
C PRO A 52 -0.59 25.35 6.35
N ASN A 53 -1.00 24.50 5.42
CA ASN A 53 -2.40 24.18 5.18
C ASN A 53 -3.01 23.76 6.53
N LYS A 54 -3.87 24.62 7.09
CA LYS A 54 -4.45 24.43 8.43
C LYS A 54 -5.15 23.07 8.56
N GLN A 55 -5.72 22.58 7.46
CA GLN A 55 -6.36 21.27 7.40
C GLN A 55 -5.35 20.12 7.43
N ALA A 56 -4.21 20.26 6.75
CA ALA A 56 -3.12 19.28 6.80
C ALA A 56 -2.47 19.23 8.19
N LEU A 57 -2.31 20.38 8.85
CA LEU A 57 -1.82 20.44 10.23
C LEU A 57 -2.78 19.77 11.20
N ALA A 58 -4.08 20.08 11.12
CA ALA A 58 -5.10 19.44 11.95
C ALA A 58 -5.12 17.93 11.74
N TYR A 59 -5.09 17.46 10.49
CA TYR A 59 -4.99 16.03 10.18
C TYR A 59 -3.73 15.39 10.77
N SER A 60 -2.58 16.04 10.65
CA SER A 60 -1.32 15.54 11.23
C SER A 60 -1.39 15.43 12.75
N LEU A 61 -2.05 16.38 13.41
CA LEU A 61 -2.24 16.39 14.87
C LEU A 61 -3.19 15.26 15.29
N HIS A 62 -4.29 15.06 14.56
CA HIS A 62 -5.20 13.94 14.81
C HIS A 62 -4.51 12.59 14.66
N MET A 63 -3.70 12.41 13.61
CA MET A 63 -2.90 11.19 13.44
C MET A 63 -1.93 10.97 14.60
N LYS A 64 -1.21 12.03 15.02
CA LYS A 64 -0.29 11.94 16.16
C LYS A 64 -1.02 11.54 17.45
N ASN A 65 -2.18 12.13 17.71
CA ASN A 65 -2.97 11.80 18.90
C ASN A 65 -3.45 10.35 18.86
N ALA A 66 -4.05 9.91 17.74
CA ALA A 66 -4.51 8.54 17.59
C ALA A 66 -3.38 7.51 17.77
N LEU A 67 -2.20 7.75 17.18
CA LEU A 67 -1.04 6.89 17.35
C LEU A 67 -0.52 6.89 18.80
N THR A 68 -0.53 8.06 19.44
CA THR A 68 -0.11 8.22 20.83
C THR A 68 -1.05 7.48 21.78
N GLU A 69 -2.36 7.54 21.57
CA GLU A 69 -3.35 6.78 22.33
C GLU A 69 -3.15 5.26 22.14
N LEU A 70 -2.87 4.82 20.92
CA LEU A 70 -2.63 3.41 20.59
C LEU A 70 -1.41 2.85 21.33
N LEU A 71 -0.31 3.61 21.35
CA LEU A 71 0.95 3.23 22.01
C LEU A 71 0.89 3.37 23.53
N ASN A 72 0.03 4.25 24.03
CA ASN A 72 -0.18 4.44 25.46
C ASN A 72 -1.29 3.56 26.03
N ASP A 73 -2.04 2.84 25.20
CA ASP A 73 -3.08 1.92 25.66
C ASP A 73 -2.46 0.92 26.64
N ALA A 74 -2.97 0.91 27.87
CA ALA A 74 -2.50 0.08 28.97
C ALA A 74 -2.50 -1.41 28.60
N ARG A 75 -3.37 -1.81 27.66
CA ARG A 75 -3.43 -3.18 27.14
C ARG A 75 -2.19 -3.57 26.32
N THR A 76 -1.47 -2.60 25.78
CA THR A 76 -0.28 -2.83 24.93
C THR A 76 1.03 -2.86 25.74
N LYS A 77 1.03 -2.35 26.98
CA LYS A 77 2.21 -2.32 27.85
C LYS A 77 2.39 -3.61 28.65
N GLY A 78 3.51 -4.29 28.43
CA GLY A 78 4.08 -5.25 29.39
C GLY A 78 3.66 -6.72 29.27
N SER A 79 2.99 -7.15 28.20
CA SER A 79 2.60 -8.55 27.99
C SER A 79 2.63 -8.91 26.51
N ASP A 80 2.96 -10.17 26.17
CA ASP A 80 2.86 -10.72 24.81
C ASP A 80 1.44 -10.61 24.21
N GLN A 81 0.42 -10.42 25.07
CA GLN A 81 -0.94 -10.10 24.64
C GLN A 81 -1.07 -8.67 24.11
N GLY A 82 -0.28 -7.74 24.60
CA GLY A 82 -0.31 -6.34 24.19
C GLY A 82 0.18 -6.13 22.76
N SER A 83 1.24 -6.83 22.37
CA SER A 83 1.71 -6.84 20.97
C SER A 83 0.67 -7.45 20.03
N ARG A 84 -0.02 -8.53 20.45
CA ARG A 84 -1.13 -9.12 19.69
C ARG A 84 -2.35 -8.19 19.61
N CYS A 85 -2.67 -7.47 20.69
CA CYS A 85 -3.74 -6.48 20.70
C CYS A 85 -3.49 -5.36 19.68
N LEU A 86 -2.29 -4.78 19.71
CA LEU A 86 -1.88 -3.76 18.74
C LEU A 86 -1.93 -4.28 17.30
N GLN A 87 -1.39 -5.49 17.07
CA GLN A 87 -1.44 -6.14 15.77
C GLN A 87 -2.88 -6.31 15.26
N ASN A 88 -3.80 -6.76 16.11
CA ASN A 88 -5.21 -6.93 15.75
C ASN A 88 -5.87 -5.60 15.37
N ILE A 89 -5.64 -4.55 16.15
CA ILE A 89 -6.17 -3.21 15.86
C ILE A 89 -5.65 -2.68 14.51
N LEU A 90 -4.36 -2.87 14.23
CA LEU A 90 -3.77 -2.46 12.94
C LEU A 90 -4.34 -3.27 11.76
N MET A 91 -4.54 -4.57 11.95
CA MET A 91 -5.12 -5.45 10.94
C MET A 91 -6.59 -5.12 10.64
N GLU A 92 -7.36 -4.74 11.66
CA GLU A 92 -8.74 -4.28 11.52
C GLU A 92 -8.81 -2.96 10.76
N ASN A 93 -8.00 -1.97 11.14
CA ASN A 93 -7.88 -0.71 10.39
C ASN A 93 -7.54 -0.94 8.91
N ALA A 94 -6.57 -1.81 8.61
CA ALA A 94 -6.19 -2.13 7.24
C ALA A 94 -7.32 -2.84 6.44
N ARG A 95 -8.20 -3.57 7.14
CA ARG A 95 -9.39 -4.18 6.53
C ARG A 95 -10.44 -3.12 6.23
N GLU A 96 -10.71 -2.23 7.18
CA GLU A 96 -11.66 -1.14 7.02
C GLU A 96 -11.28 -0.19 5.88
N VAL A 97 -10.00 0.19 5.78
CA VAL A 97 -9.50 1.01 4.67
C VAL A 97 -9.73 0.33 3.31
N ARG A 98 -9.48 -0.98 3.21
CA ARG A 98 -9.76 -1.75 1.98
C ARG A 98 -11.25 -1.80 1.67
N GLU A 99 -12.08 -1.97 2.68
CA GLU A 99 -13.54 -1.99 2.51
C GLU A 99 -14.06 -0.63 2.05
N ASN A 100 -13.63 0.46 2.68
CA ASN A 100 -13.99 1.83 2.30
C ASN A 100 -13.57 2.14 0.86
N ARG A 101 -12.37 1.71 0.45
CA ARG A 101 -11.93 1.80 -0.94
C ARG A 101 -12.84 1.02 -1.89
N ARG A 102 -13.21 -0.21 -1.54
CA ARG A 102 -14.13 -1.03 -2.36
C ARG A 102 -15.51 -0.38 -2.48
N LYS A 103 -16.07 0.13 -1.37
CA LYS A 103 -17.35 0.87 -1.34
C LYS A 103 -17.28 2.10 -2.25
N SER A 104 -16.22 2.91 -2.14
CA SER A 104 -16.01 4.10 -2.96
C SER A 104 -15.87 3.79 -4.46
N LEU A 105 -15.27 2.66 -4.84
CA LEU A 105 -15.16 2.25 -6.24
C LEU A 105 -16.51 1.73 -6.78
N ASN A 106 -17.25 0.97 -5.97
CA ASN A 106 -18.55 0.42 -6.38
C ASN A 106 -19.61 1.51 -6.56
N THR A 107 -19.57 2.60 -5.80
CA THR A 107 -20.49 3.74 -5.99
C THR A 107 -20.19 4.56 -7.24
N ARG A 108 -18.97 4.46 -7.81
CA ARG A 108 -18.58 5.19 -9.03
C ARG A 108 -19.05 4.52 -10.32
N GLY A 109 -19.41 3.23 -10.28
CA GLY A 109 -19.88 2.45 -11.43
C GLY A 109 -21.41 2.35 -11.58
N ALA A 110 -22.19 2.97 -10.68
CA ALA A 110 -23.65 2.89 -10.65
C ALA A 110 -24.34 4.08 -11.35
N LYS A 111 -23.79 4.55 -12.47
CA LYS A 111 -24.40 5.57 -13.33
C LYS A 111 -24.56 5.04 -14.74
#